data_AF-A0A8S1TW32-F1
#
_entry.id   AF-A0A8S1TW32-F1
#
_cell.length_a   1.000
_cell.length_b   1.000
_cell.length_c   1.000
_cell.angle_alpha   90.00
_cell.angle_beta   90.00
_cell.angle_gamma   90.00
#
_symmetry.space_group_name_H-M   'P 1'
#
loop_
_entity.id
_entity.type
_entity.pdbx_description
1 polymer ?
#
loop_
_entity_poly.entity_id
_entity_poly.type
_entity_poly.pdbx_seq_one_letter_code
_entity_poly.pdbx_strand_id
1 'polypeptide(L)'
;MSCDICKKPFNILWRRDTKCKRCNRIICTDCSKLQQVRDVFRNICKVCMQDCETIRKIISESLLAWNHNSEIAKRYWVKDVEFIKSMYKLNKEIKQSNIARDVKTILQTPMNYSIQEFLNLLIFNNRDVEVTITNVVDTFVTRNPKVGYNQYLIKLTIFLLCFCKDYVCLKILEDLYNKIPKQYYPEYQTTQEFIKDHDQMQHDAIQDVKFRFKLEQDQIMAAKQFIESAMMHYKNQFFLNLTFSSAFYILDKIIQSTDSTEIDKFFSVIIQININQLQTKNSELVIARTTTVEGIKQYQNQLAKKRSSLYLSVDKCAQDARQQSQQSCRTIQRKMDVSEFEVDENENLSHQSPTLLQSQKLEITKLTQELLSLEQQINQLRTENQQLEEISVQNTATLFKEYENAIGDLIDKTEILLKQQMMSG
;
A
#
# COMPACT_ATOMS: atom_id res chain seq x y z
N MET A 1 19.88 -31.69 -1.51
CA MET A 1 19.80 -30.40 -0.79
C MET A 1 20.59 -29.35 -1.58
N SER A 2 20.10 -28.12 -1.71
CA SER A 2 20.72 -27.06 -2.52
C SER A 2 20.83 -25.75 -1.74
N CYS A 3 21.68 -24.84 -2.20
CA CYS A 3 21.81 -23.52 -1.60
C CYS A 3 20.53 -22.70 -1.82
N ASP A 4 19.98 -22.13 -0.74
CA ASP A 4 18.75 -21.33 -0.79
C ASP A 4 18.89 -20.03 -1.61
N ILE A 5 20.12 -19.56 -1.85
CA ILE A 5 20.42 -18.35 -2.62
C ILE A 5 20.67 -18.69 -4.08
N CYS A 6 21.76 -19.41 -4.39
CA CYS A 6 22.16 -19.68 -5.78
C CYS A 6 21.51 -20.92 -6.39
N LYS A 7 20.71 -21.66 -5.62
CA LYS A 7 20.01 -22.90 -6.01
C LYS A 7 20.91 -24.05 -6.48
N LYS A 8 22.24 -23.88 -6.45
CA LYS A 8 23.21 -24.94 -6.77
C LYS A 8 23.07 -26.11 -5.79
N PRO A 9 23.04 -27.37 -6.26
CA PRO A 9 23.03 -28.54 -5.39
C PRO A 9 24.34 -28.63 -4.60
N PHE A 10 24.27 -29.08 -3.35
CA PHE A 10 25.47 -29.36 -2.57
C PHE A 10 26.15 -30.62 -3.07
N ASN A 11 27.47 -30.59 -3.20
CA ASN A 11 28.25 -31.75 -3.62
C ASN A 11 28.26 -32.79 -2.47
N ILE A 12 27.89 -34.04 -2.78
CA ILE A 12 27.70 -35.13 -1.80
C ILE A 12 28.99 -35.42 -1.02
N LEU A 13 30.14 -35.23 -1.68
CA LEU A 13 31.48 -35.49 -1.12
C LEU A 13 32.03 -34.34 -0.26
N TRP A 14 31.47 -33.14 -0.36
CA TRP A 14 31.93 -31.93 0.34
C TRP A 14 30.73 -31.20 0.96
N ARG A 15 30.16 -31.79 2.02
CA ARG A 15 29.11 -31.14 2.83
C ARG A 15 29.67 -29.92 3.55
N ARG A 16 29.66 -28.76 2.88
CA ARG A 16 29.86 -27.45 3.50
C ARG A 16 28.57 -26.63 3.40
N ASP A 17 27.44 -27.25 3.71
CA ASP A 17 26.20 -26.52 3.93
C ASP A 17 26.28 -25.83 5.30
N THR A 18 26.28 -24.51 5.28
CA THR A 18 26.23 -23.70 6.51
C THR A 18 24.87 -23.03 6.60
N LYS A 19 24.34 -22.90 7.82
CA LYS A 19 23.13 -22.10 8.06
C LYS A 19 23.53 -20.66 8.36
N CYS A 20 22.91 -19.71 7.67
CA CYS A 20 23.03 -18.29 7.98
C CYS A 20 22.56 -18.04 9.42
N LYS A 21 23.37 -17.38 10.25
CA LYS A 21 23.03 -17.11 11.66
C LYS A 21 21.91 -16.08 11.85
N ARG A 22 21.59 -15.29 10.82
CA ARG A 22 20.52 -14.27 10.87
C ARG A 22 19.18 -14.81 10.37
N CYS A 23 19.19 -15.42 9.19
CA CYS A 23 17.97 -15.86 8.53
C CYS A 23 17.83 -17.38 8.44
N ASN A 24 18.72 -18.20 9.01
CA ASN A 24 18.65 -19.66 8.99
C ASN A 24 18.56 -20.34 7.60
N ARG A 25 18.82 -19.59 6.51
CA ARG A 25 18.96 -20.15 5.16
C ARG A 25 20.15 -21.08 5.08
N ILE A 26 20.01 -22.16 4.33
CA ILE A 26 21.09 -23.09 4.02
C ILE A 26 21.86 -22.52 2.82
N ILE A 27 23.15 -22.25 3.00
CA ILE A 27 23.98 -21.54 2.01
C ILE A 27 25.27 -22.30 1.72
N CYS A 28 25.72 -22.21 0.46
CA CYS A 28 27.06 -22.66 0.09
C CYS A 28 28.11 -21.67 0.60
N THR A 29 29.37 -22.10 0.61
CA THR A 29 30.52 -21.27 0.96
C THR A 29 30.56 -19.97 0.17
N ASP A 30 30.25 -19.99 -1.12
CA ASP A 30 30.30 -18.80 -1.98
C ASP A 30 29.18 -17.81 -1.66
N CYS A 31 28.06 -18.28 -1.10
CA CYS A 31 26.93 -17.47 -0.68
C CYS A 31 27.01 -17.07 0.80
N SER A 32 27.96 -17.65 1.54
CA SER A 32 28.37 -17.22 2.87
C SER A 32 29.43 -16.12 2.73
N LYS A 33 29.31 -15.08 3.54
CA LYS A 33 30.42 -14.19 3.84
C LYS A 33 30.69 -14.29 5.34
N LEU A 34 31.96 -14.35 5.72
CA LEU A 34 32.36 -14.15 7.11
C LEU A 34 32.30 -12.65 7.40
N GLN A 35 31.44 -12.26 8.34
CA GLN A 35 31.43 -10.90 8.86
C GLN A 35 31.91 -10.92 10.29
N GLN A 36 32.87 -10.06 10.62
CA GLN A 36 33.23 -9.77 12.01
C GLN A 36 32.14 -8.85 12.58
N VAL A 37 31.42 -9.32 13.60
CA VAL A 37 30.48 -8.51 14.37
C VAL A 37 30.92 -8.60 15.82
N ARG A 38 31.43 -7.50 16.39
CA ARG A 38 31.94 -7.44 17.78
C ARG A 38 32.94 -8.59 18.05
N ASP A 39 33.96 -8.69 17.21
CA ASP A 39 35.06 -9.68 17.32
C ASP A 39 34.69 -11.17 17.16
N VAL A 40 33.47 -11.47 16.72
CA VAL A 40 33.05 -12.83 16.37
C VAL A 40 32.74 -12.92 14.88
N PHE A 41 33.41 -13.85 14.19
CA PHE A 41 33.07 -14.20 12.80
C PHE A 41 31.76 -14.99 12.77
N ARG A 42 30.74 -14.45 12.08
CA ARG A 42 29.46 -15.15 11.89
C ARG A 42 29.26 -15.48 10.42
N ASN A 43 28.75 -16.69 10.16
CA ASN A 43 28.27 -17.09 8.83
C ASN A 43 26.98 -16.32 8.52
N ILE A 44 27.09 -15.30 7.67
CA ILE A 44 25.95 -14.48 7.24
C ILE A 44 25.83 -14.60 5.73
N CYS A 45 24.60 -14.77 5.25
CA CYS A 45 24.36 -14.89 3.83
C CYS A 45 24.43 -13.54 3.12
N LYS A 46 24.79 -13.55 1.83
CA LYS A 46 24.88 -12.34 1.00
C LYS A 46 23.60 -11.48 1.01
N VAL A 47 22.42 -12.10 1.07
CA VAL A 47 21.14 -11.37 1.12
C VAL A 47 20.99 -10.59 2.42
N CYS A 48 21.28 -11.21 3.58
CA CYS A 48 21.24 -10.50 4.87
C CYS A 48 22.31 -9.40 4.94
N MET A 49 23.46 -9.60 4.32
CA MET A 49 24.51 -8.57 4.22
C MET A 49 24.02 -7.35 3.43
N GLN A 50 23.44 -7.58 2.24
CA GLN A 50 22.90 -6.51 1.40
C GLN A 50 21.81 -5.71 2.13
N ASP A 51 20.90 -6.40 2.82
CA ASP A 51 19.86 -5.74 3.60
C ASP A 51 20.44 -4.88 4.74
N CYS A 52 21.51 -5.33 5.40
CA CYS A 52 22.22 -4.51 6.39
C CYS A 52 22.95 -3.31 5.77
N GLU A 53 23.53 -3.47 4.59
CA GLU A 53 24.15 -2.37 3.84
C GLU A 53 23.08 -1.33 3.44
N THR A 54 21.92 -1.77 2.97
CA THR A 54 20.76 -0.91 2.67
C THR A 54 20.29 -0.14 3.90
N ILE A 55 20.17 -0.80 5.07
CA ILE A 55 19.82 -0.15 6.35
C ILE A 55 20.80 1.00 6.64
N ARG A 56 22.11 0.72 6.61
CA ARG A 56 23.14 1.73 6.92
C ARG A 56 23.13 2.88 5.91
N LYS A 57 22.94 2.56 4.64
CA LYS A 57 22.83 3.55 3.56
C LYS A 57 21.64 4.48 3.80
N ILE A 58 20.44 3.94 4.05
CA ILE A 58 19.24 4.75 4.31
C ILE A 58 19.42 5.63 5.56
N ILE A 59 19.95 5.07 6.64
CA ILE A 59 20.22 5.83 7.87
C ILE A 59 21.13 7.02 7.60
N SER A 60 22.26 6.78 6.91
CA SER A 60 23.25 7.83 6.65
C SER A 60 22.77 8.86 5.62
N GLU A 61 22.20 8.45 4.50
CA GLU A 61 21.75 9.36 3.44
C GLU A 61 20.53 10.19 3.84
N SER A 62 19.62 9.64 4.64
CA SER A 62 18.41 10.34 5.09
C SER A 62 18.55 10.97 6.47
N LEU A 63 19.74 10.89 7.08
CA LEU A 63 20.06 11.37 8.42
C LEU A 63 19.02 10.91 9.45
N LEU A 64 18.71 9.61 9.42
CA LEU A 64 17.71 9.04 10.32
C LEU A 64 18.22 9.07 11.76
N ALA A 65 17.33 9.47 12.65
CA ALA A 65 17.55 9.44 14.09
C ALA A 65 16.20 9.23 14.80
N TRP A 66 16.25 8.60 15.97
CA TRP A 66 15.07 8.42 16.80
C TRP A 66 14.38 9.75 17.10
N ASN A 67 13.07 9.80 16.89
CA ASN A 67 12.20 10.95 17.17
C ASN A 67 12.68 12.24 16.48
N HIS A 68 13.22 12.12 15.27
CA HIS A 68 13.72 13.24 14.46
C HIS A 68 13.12 13.23 13.06
N ASN A 69 12.79 14.40 12.52
CA ASN A 69 12.22 14.52 11.18
C ASN A 69 13.29 14.34 10.10
N SER A 70 13.31 13.16 9.49
CA SER A 70 14.12 12.87 8.31
C SER A 70 13.60 13.57 7.05
N GLU A 71 14.44 13.62 6.02
CA GLU A 71 14.03 14.07 4.69
C GLU A 71 12.97 13.17 4.06
N ILE A 72 12.96 11.87 4.39
CA ILE A 72 11.93 10.94 3.91
C ILE A 72 10.55 11.40 4.39
N ALA A 73 10.41 11.63 5.70
CA ALA A 73 9.15 12.02 6.29
C ALA A 73 8.68 13.40 5.77
N LYS A 74 9.59 14.38 5.72
CA LYS A 74 9.29 15.75 5.29
C LYS A 74 8.88 15.86 3.82
N ARG A 75 9.52 15.08 2.93
CA ARG A 75 9.30 15.21 1.49
C ARG A 75 8.20 14.30 0.95
N TYR A 76 8.07 13.10 1.52
CA TYR A 76 7.24 12.06 0.89
C TYR A 76 6.02 11.67 1.71
N TRP A 77 6.03 11.86 3.04
CA TRP A 77 4.97 11.32 3.90
C TRP A 77 3.98 12.37 4.39
N VAL A 78 4.45 13.56 4.75
CA VAL A 78 3.59 14.65 5.23
C VAL A 78 3.85 15.95 4.49
N LYS A 79 2.78 16.71 4.27
CA LYS A 79 2.86 18.10 3.80
C LYS A 79 2.88 19.02 5.02
N ASP A 80 3.76 20.02 5.00
CA ASP A 80 3.85 21.09 6.01
C ASP A 80 4.03 20.63 7.47
N VAL A 81 5.29 20.29 7.80
CA VAL A 81 5.68 19.83 9.14
C VAL A 81 5.47 20.90 10.22
N GLU A 82 5.60 22.20 9.90
CA GLU A 82 5.42 23.27 10.89
C GLU A 82 3.95 23.46 11.24
N PHE A 83 3.04 23.37 10.26
CA PHE A 83 1.61 23.35 10.55
C PHE A 83 1.20 22.16 11.42
N ILE A 84 1.72 20.96 11.14
CA ILE A 84 1.42 19.77 11.95
C ILE A 84 1.90 19.98 13.40
N LYS A 85 3.10 20.54 13.56
CA LYS A 85 3.66 20.84 14.88
C LYS A 85 2.81 21.85 15.66
N SER A 86 2.25 22.87 15.01
CA SER A 86 1.39 23.85 15.71
C SER A 86 0.05 23.27 16.17
N MET A 87 -0.46 22.25 15.47
CA MET A 87 -1.70 21.55 15.84
C MET A 87 -1.48 20.42 16.85
N TYR A 88 -0.23 20.07 17.14
CA TYR A 88 0.11 18.96 18.01
C TYR A 88 -0.19 19.28 19.48
N LYS A 89 -1.01 18.43 20.10
CA LYS A 89 -1.34 18.49 21.53
C LYS A 89 -1.36 17.08 22.08
N LEU A 90 -0.41 16.79 22.97
CA LEU A 90 -0.37 15.55 23.71
C LEU A 90 -1.55 15.45 24.65
N ASN A 91 -2.17 14.27 24.69
CA ASN A 91 -3.14 13.98 25.73
C ASN A 91 -2.39 13.68 27.04
N LYS A 92 -2.46 14.58 28.03
CA LYS A 92 -1.78 14.40 29.32
C LYS A 92 -2.65 13.69 30.36
N GLU A 93 -3.94 13.55 30.10
CA GLU A 93 -4.93 13.22 31.14
C GLU A 93 -5.35 11.75 31.17
N ILE A 94 -5.02 10.94 30.15
CA ILE A 94 -5.36 9.51 30.11
C ILE A 94 -4.14 8.70 29.68
N LYS A 95 -3.57 7.92 30.60
CA LYS A 95 -2.60 6.86 30.29
C LYS A 95 -3.32 5.52 30.36
N GLN A 96 -3.47 4.82 29.24
CA GLN A 96 -4.00 3.46 29.29
C GLN A 96 -2.91 2.53 29.83
N SER A 97 -3.13 1.95 31.01
CA SER A 97 -2.12 1.12 31.71
C SER A 97 -1.62 -0.07 30.87
N ASN A 98 -2.45 -0.58 29.96
CA ASN A 98 -2.10 -1.68 29.06
C ASN A 98 -1.09 -1.26 27.98
N ILE A 99 -1.17 -0.03 27.45
CA ILE A 99 -0.28 0.44 26.37
C ILE A 99 1.15 0.52 26.88
N ALA A 100 1.38 1.17 28.02
CA ALA A 100 2.73 1.30 28.60
C ALA A 100 3.39 -0.06 28.88
N ARG A 101 2.62 -1.02 29.41
CA ARG A 101 3.09 -2.39 29.65
C ARG A 101 3.46 -3.11 28.36
N ASP A 102 2.62 -2.99 27.34
CA ASP A 102 2.82 -3.65 26.06
C ASP A 102 4.02 -3.05 25.31
N VAL A 103 4.24 -1.73 25.39
CA VAL A 103 5.45 -1.06 24.86
C VAL A 103 6.71 -1.69 25.44
N LYS A 104 6.77 -1.86 26.77
CA LYS A 104 7.91 -2.51 27.44
C LYS A 104 8.11 -3.94 26.95
N THR A 105 7.03 -4.70 26.83
CA THR A 105 7.06 -6.08 26.32
C THR A 105 7.57 -6.15 24.87
N ILE A 106 7.10 -5.26 24.00
CA ILE A 106 7.45 -5.25 22.57
C ILE A 106 8.91 -4.86 22.37
N LEU A 107 9.43 -3.89 23.13
CA LEU A 107 10.85 -3.51 23.05
C LEU A 107 11.80 -4.64 23.51
N GLN A 108 11.31 -5.56 24.34
CA GLN A 108 12.03 -6.76 24.76
C GLN A 108 11.81 -7.96 23.83
N THR A 109 10.79 -7.91 22.97
CA THR A 109 10.44 -9.00 22.06
C THR A 109 11.17 -8.80 20.73
N PRO A 110 12.05 -9.72 20.33
CA PRO A 110 12.83 -9.54 19.11
C PRO A 110 11.90 -9.49 17.89
N MET A 111 12.02 -8.42 17.11
CA MET A 111 11.46 -8.38 15.76
C MET A 111 12.30 -9.26 14.82
N ASN A 112 11.92 -9.37 13.55
CA ASN A 112 12.78 -10.05 12.58
C ASN A 112 14.18 -9.41 12.58
N TYR A 113 15.21 -10.18 12.21
CA TYR A 113 16.61 -9.78 12.39
C TYR A 113 16.94 -8.40 11.79
N SER A 114 16.33 -8.06 10.65
CA SER A 114 16.65 -6.84 9.91
C SER A 114 16.00 -5.60 10.51
N ILE A 115 14.73 -5.73 10.93
CA ILE A 115 14.06 -4.67 11.68
C ILE A 115 14.77 -4.49 13.02
N GLN A 116 15.13 -5.57 13.72
CA GLN A 116 15.87 -5.47 14.98
C GLN A 116 17.23 -4.78 14.82
N GLU A 117 17.98 -5.06 13.74
CA GLU A 117 19.23 -4.35 13.44
C GLU A 117 18.97 -2.84 13.23
N PHE A 118 17.96 -2.49 12.42
CA PHE A 118 17.56 -1.10 12.18
C PHE A 118 17.20 -0.37 13.49
N LEU A 119 16.36 -0.98 14.32
CA LEU A 119 15.96 -0.42 15.61
C LEU A 119 17.16 -0.27 16.56
N ASN A 120 18.06 -1.27 16.63
CA ASN A 120 19.24 -1.19 17.49
C ASN A 120 20.18 -0.04 17.09
N LEU A 121 20.27 0.29 15.81
CA LEU A 121 21.11 1.40 15.33
C LEU A 121 20.54 2.78 15.69
N LEU A 122 19.22 2.91 15.82
CA LEU A 122 18.56 4.21 16.02
C LEU A 122 18.08 4.43 17.46
N ILE A 123 17.68 3.37 18.17
CA ILE A 123 16.97 3.45 19.46
C ILE A 123 17.91 3.29 20.67
N PHE A 124 18.92 2.43 20.58
CA PHE A 124 19.64 1.85 21.74
C PHE A 124 20.17 2.84 22.78
N ASN A 125 20.45 4.09 22.41
CA ASN A 125 21.00 5.11 23.31
C ASN A 125 19.97 6.15 23.82
N ASN A 126 18.69 6.02 23.48
CA ASN A 126 17.67 7.00 23.82
C ASN A 126 16.97 6.66 25.14
N ARG A 127 16.86 7.64 26.04
CA ARG A 127 16.30 7.44 27.39
C ARG A 127 14.76 7.48 27.43
N ASP A 128 14.14 8.17 26.48
CA ASP A 128 12.70 8.47 26.50
C ASP A 128 11.89 7.62 25.51
N VAL A 129 12.41 6.47 25.08
CA VAL A 129 11.82 5.62 24.05
C VAL A 129 10.41 5.15 24.46
N GLU A 130 10.30 4.53 25.63
CA GLU A 130 9.02 4.01 26.15
C GLU A 130 7.98 5.12 26.31
N VAL A 131 8.40 6.26 26.86
CA VAL A 131 7.53 7.42 27.11
C VAL A 131 7.03 8.01 25.78
N THR A 132 7.92 8.18 24.80
CA THR A 132 7.58 8.74 23.50
C THR A 132 6.56 7.86 22.78
N ILE A 133 6.80 6.54 22.73
CA ILE A 133 5.89 5.59 22.08
C ILE A 133 4.52 5.61 22.78
N THR A 134 4.52 5.52 24.12
CA THR A 134 3.29 5.50 24.92
C THR A 134 2.46 6.76 24.65
N ASN A 135 3.08 7.95 24.70
CA ASN A 135 2.39 9.21 24.47
C ASN A 135 1.77 9.31 23.07
N VAL A 136 2.47 8.85 22.03
CA VAL A 136 1.95 8.87 20.65
C VAL A 136 0.76 7.93 20.52
N VAL A 137 0.89 6.69 21.01
CA VAL A 137 -0.18 5.68 20.90
C VAL A 137 -1.40 6.06 21.74
N ASP A 138 -1.21 6.48 22.99
CA ASP A 138 -2.29 6.95 23.86
C ASP A 138 -3.04 8.13 23.23
N THR A 139 -2.30 9.11 22.70
CA THR A 139 -2.90 10.28 22.03
C THR A 139 -3.69 9.85 20.79
N PHE A 140 -3.14 8.97 19.96
CA PHE A 140 -3.81 8.45 18.77
C PHE A 140 -5.12 7.74 19.12
N VAL A 141 -5.08 6.78 20.05
CA VAL A 141 -6.25 5.97 20.44
C VAL A 141 -7.32 6.84 21.09
N THR A 142 -6.92 7.83 21.91
CA THR A 142 -7.89 8.75 22.52
C THR A 142 -8.58 9.63 21.49
N ARG A 143 -7.86 10.12 20.48
CA ARG A 143 -8.44 10.94 19.39
C ARG A 143 -9.26 10.11 18.41
N ASN A 144 -8.93 8.83 18.26
CA ASN A 144 -9.53 7.91 17.29
C ASN A 144 -10.08 6.66 17.98
N PRO A 145 -11.04 6.79 18.91
CA PRO A 145 -11.53 5.65 19.71
C PRO A 145 -12.16 4.56 18.84
N LYS A 146 -12.75 4.93 17.69
CA LYS A 146 -13.31 4.00 16.69
C LYS A 146 -12.27 3.05 16.08
N VAL A 147 -10.99 3.43 16.08
CA VAL A 147 -9.91 2.58 15.58
C VAL A 147 -9.55 1.56 16.66
N GLY A 148 -9.46 1.99 17.91
CA GLY A 148 -9.04 1.16 19.04
C GLY A 148 -7.55 0.88 19.06
N TYR A 149 -7.16 -0.10 19.86
CA TYR A 149 -5.76 -0.42 20.15
C TYR A 149 -5.43 -1.89 19.85
N ASN A 150 -4.25 -2.13 19.27
CA ASN A 150 -3.60 -3.43 19.28
C ASN A 150 -2.07 -3.27 19.38
N GLN A 151 -1.37 -4.37 19.63
CA GLN A 151 0.09 -4.38 19.73
C GLN A 151 0.81 -4.05 18.42
N TYR A 152 0.15 -4.22 17.27
CA TYR A 152 0.74 -3.90 15.96
C TYR A 152 0.88 -2.39 15.75
N LEU A 153 -0.04 -1.60 16.33
CA LEU A 153 0.07 -0.15 16.35
C LEU A 153 1.35 0.31 17.06
N ILE A 154 1.76 -0.34 18.15
CA ILE A 154 3.04 -0.05 18.82
C ILE A 154 4.22 -0.32 17.89
N LYS A 155 4.24 -1.47 17.20
CA LYS A 155 5.34 -1.81 16.28
C LYS A 155 5.45 -0.80 15.14
N LEU A 156 4.30 -0.39 14.58
CA LEU A 156 4.24 0.65 13.55
C LEU A 156 4.75 1.99 14.07
N THR A 157 4.30 2.41 15.25
CA THR A 157 4.77 3.66 15.89
C THR A 157 6.28 3.65 16.11
N ILE A 158 6.84 2.55 16.63
CA ILE A 158 8.29 2.40 16.81
C ILE A 158 9.02 2.55 15.47
N PHE A 159 8.52 1.91 14.42
CA PHE A 159 9.10 1.99 13.09
C PHE A 159 9.04 3.43 12.54
N LEU A 160 7.90 4.10 12.62
CA LEU A 160 7.71 5.47 12.13
C LEU A 160 8.55 6.50 12.89
N LEU A 161 8.68 6.37 14.22
CA LEU A 161 9.52 7.24 15.05
C LEU A 161 11.02 7.15 14.73
N CYS A 162 11.45 6.14 13.97
CA CYS A 162 12.80 6.09 13.42
C CYS A 162 13.02 7.03 12.21
N PHE A 163 11.94 7.54 11.63
CA PHE A 163 11.96 8.44 10.46
C PHE A 163 11.44 9.84 10.76
N CYS A 164 10.67 9.99 11.83
CA CYS A 164 9.99 11.24 12.12
C CYS A 164 9.85 11.52 13.62
N LYS A 165 9.54 12.77 13.93
CA LYS A 165 9.23 13.21 15.28
C LYS A 165 7.78 12.82 15.66
N ASP A 166 7.52 12.66 16.95
CA ASP A 166 6.25 12.25 17.55
C ASP A 166 4.99 12.89 16.93
N TYR A 167 5.00 14.19 16.67
CA TYR A 167 3.88 14.88 16.05
C TYR A 167 3.65 14.51 14.58
N VAL A 168 4.73 14.31 13.82
CA VAL A 168 4.63 13.81 12.44
C VAL A 168 4.18 12.34 12.46
N CYS A 169 4.70 11.55 13.39
CA CYS A 169 4.28 10.15 13.56
C CYS A 169 2.78 10.05 13.84
N LEU A 170 2.26 10.87 14.77
CA LEU A 170 0.83 10.91 15.07
C LEU A 170 0.01 11.27 13.83
N LYS A 171 0.44 12.28 13.06
CA LYS A 171 -0.25 12.68 11.84
C LYS A 171 -0.24 11.57 10.77
N ILE A 172 0.88 10.88 10.58
CA ILE A 172 0.96 9.75 9.65
C ILE A 172 0.00 8.64 10.07
N LEU A 173 -0.09 8.32 11.36
CA LEU A 173 -1.04 7.33 11.87
C LEU A 173 -2.49 7.77 11.62
N GLU A 174 -2.84 9.03 11.92
CA GLU A 174 -4.16 9.59 11.65
C GLU A 174 -4.52 9.51 10.16
N ASP A 175 -3.60 9.91 9.28
CA ASP A 175 -3.82 9.88 7.82
C ASP A 175 -3.91 8.46 7.27
N LEU A 176 -3.11 7.54 7.79
CA LEU A 176 -3.13 6.13 7.40
C LEU A 176 -4.46 5.49 7.78
N TYR A 177 -4.89 5.65 9.04
CA TYR A 177 -6.13 5.03 9.52
C TYR A 177 -7.38 5.71 8.97
N ASN A 178 -7.32 6.98 8.54
CA ASN A 178 -8.43 7.61 7.83
C ASN A 178 -8.64 7.06 6.40
N LYS A 179 -7.59 6.48 5.80
CA LYS A 179 -7.65 5.91 4.45
C LYS A 179 -8.05 4.43 4.45
N ILE A 180 -7.80 3.69 5.53
CA ILE A 180 -8.09 2.25 5.57
C ILE A 180 -9.55 1.96 5.97
N PRO A 181 -10.18 0.93 5.37
CA PRO A 181 -11.51 0.51 5.74
C PRO A 181 -11.63 0.13 7.22
N LYS A 182 -12.81 0.36 7.81
CA LYS A 182 -13.09 0.07 9.23
C LYS A 182 -12.83 -1.38 9.62
N GLN A 183 -12.87 -2.30 8.66
CA GLN A 183 -12.60 -3.72 8.87
C GLN A 183 -11.15 -3.98 9.35
N TYR A 184 -10.23 -3.06 9.09
CA TYR A 184 -8.86 -3.11 9.58
C TYR A 184 -8.68 -2.47 10.97
N TYR A 185 -9.72 -1.87 11.54
CA TYR A 185 -9.65 -1.25 12.86
C TYR A 185 -9.67 -2.32 13.96
N PRO A 186 -8.71 -2.29 14.90
CA PRO A 186 -8.69 -3.18 16.05
C PRO A 186 -10.02 -3.29 16.79
N GLU A 187 -10.68 -2.15 17.05
CA GLU A 187 -11.94 -2.12 17.79
C GLU A 187 -13.04 -2.88 17.05
N TYR A 188 -13.16 -2.65 15.73
CA TYR A 188 -14.16 -3.31 14.91
C TYR A 188 -13.99 -4.83 14.87
N GLN A 189 -12.74 -5.32 14.91
CA GLN A 189 -12.42 -6.76 14.89
C GLN A 189 -12.94 -7.53 16.11
N THR A 190 -13.37 -6.84 17.16
CA THR A 190 -14.01 -7.44 18.35
C THR A 190 -15.53 -7.61 18.22
N THR A 191 -16.13 -7.09 17.14
CA THR A 191 -17.58 -7.06 16.96
C THR A 191 -18.11 -8.30 16.25
N GLN A 192 -19.41 -8.60 16.44
CA GLN A 192 -20.10 -9.66 15.69
C GLN A 192 -20.24 -9.34 14.19
N GLU A 193 -20.31 -8.06 13.83
CA GLU A 193 -20.34 -7.62 12.42
C GLU A 193 -19.05 -7.98 11.70
N PHE A 194 -17.90 -7.87 12.37
CA PHE A 194 -16.63 -8.27 11.79
C PHE A 194 -16.60 -9.73 11.39
N ILE A 195 -17.20 -10.65 12.17
CA ILE A 195 -17.21 -12.08 11.80
C ILE A 195 -17.87 -12.28 10.43
N LYS A 196 -18.97 -11.58 10.15
CA LYS A 196 -19.68 -11.64 8.86
C LYS A 196 -18.85 -11.01 7.74
N ASP A 197 -18.29 -9.83 8.00
CA ASP A 197 -17.46 -9.12 7.02
C ASP A 197 -16.16 -9.87 6.71
N HIS A 198 -15.59 -10.57 7.69
CA HIS A 198 -14.32 -11.24 7.59
C HIS A 198 -14.35 -12.38 6.56
N ASP A 199 -15.43 -13.17 6.55
CA ASP A 199 -15.60 -14.22 5.55
C ASP A 199 -15.69 -13.64 4.13
N GLN A 200 -16.40 -12.52 3.97
CA GLN A 200 -16.47 -11.80 2.70
C GLN A 200 -15.09 -11.23 2.30
N MET A 201 -14.35 -10.64 3.24
CA MET A 201 -12.99 -10.14 2.97
C MET A 201 -12.04 -11.24 2.53
N GLN A 202 -12.11 -12.42 3.15
CA GLN A 202 -11.32 -13.58 2.75
C GLN A 202 -11.71 -14.04 1.34
N HIS A 203 -13.01 -14.07 1.05
CA HIS A 203 -13.51 -14.39 -0.29
C HIS A 203 -12.96 -13.41 -1.33
N ASP A 204 -13.11 -12.11 -1.08
CA ASP A 204 -12.66 -11.04 -1.98
C ASP A 204 -11.15 -11.10 -2.21
N ALA A 205 -10.36 -11.34 -1.15
CA ALA A 205 -8.91 -11.50 -1.26
C ALA A 205 -8.55 -12.71 -2.14
N ILE A 206 -9.28 -13.82 -2.05
CA ILE A 206 -9.07 -14.98 -2.93
C ILE A 206 -9.45 -14.67 -4.37
N GLN A 207 -10.56 -13.96 -4.60
CA GLN A 207 -10.95 -13.56 -5.95
C GLN A 207 -9.93 -12.59 -6.55
N ASP A 208 -9.41 -11.65 -5.76
CA ASP A 208 -8.37 -10.72 -6.20
C ASP A 208 -7.09 -11.46 -6.61
N VAL A 209 -6.65 -12.43 -5.80
CA VAL A 209 -5.50 -13.29 -6.13
C VAL A 209 -5.75 -14.08 -7.42
N LYS A 210 -6.92 -14.72 -7.57
CA LYS A 210 -7.28 -15.47 -8.79
C LYS A 210 -7.38 -14.59 -10.02
N PHE A 211 -7.91 -13.38 -9.87
CA PHE A 211 -8.06 -12.44 -10.96
C PHE A 211 -6.69 -11.91 -11.43
N ARG A 212 -5.81 -11.57 -10.47
CA ARG A 212 -4.46 -11.07 -10.76
C ARG A 212 -3.53 -12.17 -11.26
N PHE A 213 -3.71 -13.40 -10.79
CA PHE A 213 -2.78 -14.50 -11.03
C PHE A 213 -3.51 -15.75 -11.52
N LYS A 214 -2.98 -16.34 -12.60
CA LYS A 214 -3.44 -17.64 -13.10
C LYS A 214 -2.89 -18.73 -12.18
N LEU A 215 -3.66 -19.09 -11.16
CA LEU A 215 -3.30 -20.12 -10.19
C LEU A 215 -3.91 -21.49 -10.55
N GLU A 216 -3.15 -22.54 -10.28
CA GLU A 216 -3.62 -23.93 -10.32
C GLU A 216 -4.51 -24.25 -9.09
N GLN A 217 -5.27 -25.35 -9.12
CA GLN A 217 -6.25 -25.67 -8.05
C GLN A 217 -5.59 -25.90 -6.69
N ASP A 218 -4.45 -26.59 -6.66
CA ASP A 218 -3.63 -26.79 -5.47
C ASP A 218 -3.09 -25.46 -4.92
N GLN A 219 -2.65 -24.56 -5.80
CA GLN A 219 -2.21 -23.21 -5.44
C GLN A 219 -3.36 -22.37 -4.86
N ILE A 220 -4.56 -22.49 -5.42
CA ILE A 220 -5.76 -21.84 -4.89
C ILE A 220 -6.05 -22.34 -3.46
N MET A 221 -5.96 -23.65 -3.22
CA MET A 221 -6.15 -24.20 -1.87
C MET A 221 -5.10 -23.71 -0.89
N ALA A 222 -3.83 -23.67 -1.30
CA ALA A 222 -2.74 -23.13 -0.48
C ALA A 222 -2.94 -21.64 -0.15
N ALA A 223 -3.38 -20.84 -1.14
CA ALA A 223 -3.71 -19.43 -0.94
C ALA A 223 -4.87 -19.26 0.05
N LYS A 224 -5.96 -20.03 -0.08
CA LYS A 224 -7.11 -20.00 0.85
C LYS A 224 -6.69 -20.19 2.29
N GLN A 225 -5.97 -21.27 2.58
CA GLN A 225 -5.50 -21.58 3.93
C GLN A 225 -4.60 -20.48 4.51
N PHE A 226 -3.75 -19.87 3.67
CA PHE A 226 -2.89 -18.78 4.09
C PHE A 226 -3.67 -17.49 4.36
N ILE A 227 -4.63 -17.14 3.50
CA ILE A 227 -5.50 -15.96 3.69
C ILE A 227 -6.30 -16.11 4.99
N GLU A 228 -6.88 -17.27 5.22
CA GLU A 228 -7.68 -17.57 6.42
C GLU A 228 -6.89 -17.39 7.72
N SER A 229 -5.61 -17.78 7.72
CA SER A 229 -4.77 -17.76 8.93
C SER A 229 -3.94 -16.49 9.11
N ALA A 230 -3.53 -15.81 8.03
CA ALA A 230 -2.48 -14.80 8.09
C ALA A 230 -2.91 -13.40 7.60
N MET A 231 -4.04 -13.26 6.89
CA MET A 231 -4.40 -11.99 6.24
C MET A 231 -4.40 -10.80 7.21
N MET A 232 -5.12 -10.93 8.32
CA MET A 232 -5.23 -9.83 9.29
C MET A 232 -3.89 -9.55 9.98
N HIS A 233 -3.07 -10.57 10.21
CA HIS A 233 -1.75 -10.42 10.81
C HIS A 233 -0.82 -9.56 9.93
N TYR A 234 -0.78 -9.80 8.62
CA TYR A 234 0.06 -9.05 7.68
C TYR A 234 -0.46 -7.62 7.48
N LYS A 235 -1.78 -7.47 7.27
CA LYS A 235 -2.40 -6.17 6.97
C LYS A 235 -2.37 -5.24 8.18
N ASN A 236 -2.70 -5.72 9.38
CA ASN A 236 -2.68 -4.90 10.60
C ASN A 236 -1.25 -4.49 11.01
N GLN A 237 -0.21 -5.24 10.60
CA GLN A 237 1.19 -4.89 10.84
C GLN A 237 1.82 -4.06 9.73
N PHE A 238 1.08 -3.75 8.66
CA PHE A 238 1.64 -3.11 7.47
C PHE A 238 2.92 -3.81 6.99
N PHE A 239 2.91 -5.14 7.00
CA PHE A 239 3.99 -5.99 6.49
C PHE A 239 5.35 -5.85 7.21
N LEU A 240 5.37 -5.29 8.43
CA LEU A 240 6.59 -5.16 9.25
C LEU A 240 7.22 -6.51 9.69
N ASN A 241 6.54 -7.63 9.43
CA ASN A 241 7.08 -8.97 9.60
C ASN A 241 8.06 -9.39 8.48
N LEU A 242 8.13 -8.65 7.36
CA LEU A 242 9.11 -8.84 6.29
C LEU A 242 10.47 -8.21 6.63
N THR A 243 11.47 -8.47 5.78
CA THR A 243 12.78 -7.79 5.90
C THR A 243 12.64 -6.27 5.82
N PHE A 244 13.58 -5.54 6.44
CA PHE A 244 13.56 -4.06 6.49
C PHE A 244 13.36 -3.46 5.11
N SER A 245 14.17 -3.87 4.11
CA SER A 245 14.08 -3.31 2.76
C SER A 245 12.67 -3.48 2.14
N SER A 246 12.07 -4.67 2.29
CA SER A 246 10.74 -4.96 1.77
C SER A 246 9.64 -4.23 2.55
N ALA A 247 9.71 -4.26 3.89
CA ALA A 247 8.74 -3.61 4.76
C ALA A 247 8.75 -2.09 4.55
N PHE A 248 9.94 -1.47 4.49
CA PHE A 248 10.11 -0.05 4.20
C PHE A 248 9.54 0.32 2.83
N TYR A 249 9.87 -0.44 1.77
CA TYR A 249 9.34 -0.18 0.43
C TYR A 249 7.80 -0.24 0.39
N ILE A 250 7.20 -1.24 1.04
CA ILE A 250 5.75 -1.42 1.08
C ILE A 250 5.10 -0.28 1.88
N LEU A 251 5.60 0.01 3.08
CA LEU A 251 5.04 1.06 3.93
C LEU A 251 5.14 2.43 3.28
N ASP A 252 6.27 2.74 2.64
CA ASP A 252 6.46 3.99 1.90
C ASP A 252 5.39 4.17 0.82
N LYS A 253 5.07 3.11 0.09
CA LYS A 253 4.02 3.12 -0.94
C LYS A 253 2.61 3.23 -0.37
N ILE A 254 2.34 2.60 0.77
CA ILE A 254 1.05 2.70 1.46
C ILE A 254 0.83 4.12 2.01
N ILE A 255 1.85 4.74 2.61
CA ILE A 255 1.72 6.11 3.13
C ILE A 255 1.43 7.10 2.00
N GLN A 256 2.13 6.96 0.87
CA GLN A 256 1.97 7.79 -0.31
C GLN A 256 0.68 7.53 -1.09
N SER A 257 -0.02 6.42 -0.85
CA SER A 257 -1.25 6.10 -1.59
C SER A 257 -2.42 7.00 -1.19
N THR A 258 -3.36 7.16 -2.11
CA THR A 258 -4.61 7.91 -1.89
C THR A 258 -5.69 7.05 -1.22
N ASP A 259 -5.61 5.73 -1.38
CA ASP A 259 -6.58 4.76 -0.86
C ASP A 259 -5.92 3.51 -0.29
N SER A 260 -6.71 2.65 0.33
CA SER A 260 -6.27 1.41 0.97
C SER A 260 -5.98 0.27 0.00
N THR A 261 -6.27 0.40 -1.29
CA THR A 261 -6.15 -0.71 -2.25
C THR A 261 -4.71 -1.18 -2.41
N GLU A 262 -3.72 -0.33 -2.10
CA GLU A 262 -2.31 -0.73 -2.09
C GLU A 262 -2.02 -1.84 -1.08
N ILE A 263 -2.69 -1.86 0.08
CA ILE A 263 -2.51 -2.91 1.09
C ILE A 263 -2.91 -4.27 0.50
N ASP A 264 -4.07 -4.33 -0.16
CA ASP A 264 -4.57 -5.55 -0.80
C ASP A 264 -3.66 -5.99 -1.95
N LYS A 265 -3.19 -5.05 -2.78
CA LYS A 265 -2.24 -5.35 -3.87
C LYS A 265 -0.95 -5.96 -3.35
N PHE A 266 -0.35 -5.39 -2.30
CA PHE A 266 0.87 -5.95 -1.71
C PHE A 266 0.64 -7.33 -1.10
N PHE A 267 -0.48 -7.53 -0.42
CA PHE A 267 -0.83 -8.84 0.13
C PHE A 267 -0.96 -9.90 -0.98
N SER A 268 -1.66 -9.58 -2.07
CA SER A 268 -1.79 -10.46 -3.24
C SER A 268 -0.43 -10.75 -3.90
N VAL A 269 0.45 -9.76 -4.02
CA VAL A 269 1.83 -9.95 -4.54
C VAL A 269 2.65 -10.87 -3.64
N ILE A 270 2.54 -10.75 -2.32
CA ILE A 270 3.23 -11.64 -1.36
C ILE A 270 2.75 -13.08 -1.51
N ILE A 271 1.44 -13.29 -1.64
CA ILE A 271 0.88 -14.62 -1.89
C ILE A 271 1.47 -15.20 -3.18
N GLN A 272 1.51 -14.42 -4.26
CA GLN A 272 2.04 -14.89 -5.54
C GLN A 272 3.53 -15.25 -5.49
N ILE A 273 4.37 -14.42 -4.86
CA ILE A 273 5.80 -14.68 -4.71
C ILE A 273 6.04 -16.00 -3.98
N ASN A 274 5.15 -16.32 -3.03
CA ASN A 274 5.34 -17.40 -2.08
C ASN A 274 4.39 -18.59 -2.29
N ILE A 275 3.66 -18.63 -3.40
CA ILE A 275 2.52 -19.55 -3.60
C ILE A 275 2.89 -21.01 -3.34
N ASN A 276 4.07 -21.44 -3.82
CA ASN A 276 4.57 -22.81 -3.66
C ASN A 276 5.13 -23.12 -2.25
N GLN A 277 5.14 -22.14 -1.34
CA GLN A 277 5.76 -22.20 -0.02
C GLN A 277 4.78 -21.88 1.13
N LEU A 278 3.54 -21.51 0.81
CA LEU A 278 2.52 -21.11 1.79
C LEU A 278 2.18 -22.23 2.77
N GLN A 279 2.22 -23.49 2.33
CA GLN A 279 1.88 -24.67 3.16
C GLN A 279 3.04 -25.22 3.99
N THR A 280 4.21 -24.57 3.98
CA THR A 280 5.36 -25.06 4.76
C THR A 280 5.18 -24.79 6.26
N LYS A 281 5.63 -25.69 7.14
CA LYS A 281 5.57 -25.54 8.62
C LYS A 281 6.23 -24.27 9.18
N ASN A 282 7.01 -23.54 8.37
CA ASN A 282 7.67 -22.28 8.74
C ASN A 282 7.38 -21.17 7.71
N SER A 283 6.16 -21.16 7.17
CA SER A 283 5.78 -20.29 6.05
C SER A 283 6.10 -18.82 6.29
N GLU A 284 5.86 -18.27 7.48
CA GLU A 284 6.19 -16.86 7.77
C GLU A 284 7.68 -16.53 7.61
N LEU A 285 8.54 -17.36 8.19
CA LEU A 285 9.98 -17.18 8.10
C LEU A 285 10.48 -17.39 6.66
N VAL A 286 9.83 -18.29 5.92
CA VAL A 286 10.11 -18.50 4.49
C VAL A 286 9.68 -17.26 3.69
N ILE A 287 8.45 -16.78 3.86
CA ILE A 287 7.88 -15.59 3.21
C ILE A 287 8.76 -14.36 3.47
N ALA A 288 9.17 -14.13 4.72
CA ALA A 288 10.04 -13.01 5.06
C ALA A 288 11.39 -13.07 4.31
N ARG A 289 11.90 -14.27 4.03
CA ARG A 289 13.14 -14.46 3.27
C ARG A 289 12.92 -14.23 1.77
N THR A 290 11.89 -14.82 1.19
CA THR A 290 11.67 -14.87 -0.26
C THR A 290 11.06 -13.61 -0.83
N THR A 291 10.34 -12.83 0.00
CA THR A 291 9.75 -11.55 -0.39
C THR A 291 10.80 -10.45 -0.41
N THR A 292 11.38 -10.19 -1.59
CA THR A 292 12.36 -9.11 -1.82
C THR A 292 11.73 -7.92 -2.55
N VAL A 293 12.35 -6.74 -2.44
CA VAL A 293 11.92 -5.53 -3.16
C VAL A 293 11.92 -5.76 -4.68
N GLU A 294 12.93 -6.44 -5.21
CA GLU A 294 13.01 -6.77 -6.63
C GLU A 294 11.87 -7.71 -7.03
N GLY A 295 11.57 -8.73 -6.21
CA GLY A 295 10.46 -9.63 -6.44
C GLY A 295 9.12 -8.90 -6.49
N ILE A 296 8.88 -8.02 -5.52
CA ILE A 296 7.68 -7.17 -5.47
C ILE A 296 7.58 -6.31 -6.75
N LYS A 297 8.64 -5.57 -7.10
CA LYS A 297 8.67 -4.71 -8.29
C LYS A 297 8.46 -5.48 -9.60
N GLN A 298 9.07 -6.65 -9.73
CA GLN A 298 8.90 -7.51 -10.90
C GLN A 298 7.43 -7.89 -11.10
N TYR A 299 6.75 -8.32 -10.03
CA TYR A 299 5.34 -8.67 -10.10
C TYR A 299 4.42 -7.47 -10.32
N GLN A 300 4.69 -6.33 -9.69
CA GLN A 300 3.94 -5.09 -9.96
C GLN A 300 4.03 -4.70 -11.45
N ASN A 301 5.22 -4.79 -12.03
CA ASN A 301 5.42 -4.51 -13.46
C ASN A 301 4.70 -5.52 -14.36
N GLN A 302 4.64 -6.79 -13.99
CA GLN A 302 3.88 -7.80 -14.73
C GLN A 302 2.36 -7.51 -14.70
N LEU A 303 1.84 -7.12 -13.53
CA LEU A 303 0.43 -6.74 -13.39
C LEU A 303 0.09 -5.50 -14.21
N ALA A 304 0.96 -4.48 -14.20
CA ALA A 304 0.80 -3.29 -15.03
C ALA A 304 0.75 -3.65 -16.53
N LYS A 305 1.67 -4.49 -17.01
CA LYS A 305 1.71 -4.95 -18.41
C LYS A 305 0.45 -5.72 -18.81
N LYS A 306 -0.06 -6.61 -17.95
CA LYS A 306 -1.31 -7.36 -18.20
C LYS A 306 -2.52 -6.43 -18.30
N ARG A 307 -2.59 -5.40 -17.44
CA ARG A 307 -3.65 -4.40 -17.48
C ARG A 307 -3.61 -3.61 -18.81
N SER A 308 -2.43 -3.20 -19.26
CA SER A 308 -2.27 -2.54 -20.57
C SER A 308 -2.68 -3.43 -21.74
N SER A 309 -2.37 -4.73 -21.71
CA SER A 309 -2.81 -5.66 -22.76
C SER A 309 -4.32 -5.91 -22.76
N LEU A 310 -4.97 -5.85 -21.61
CA LEU A 310 -6.43 -5.99 -21.49
C LEU A 310 -7.14 -4.79 -22.11
N TYR A 311 -6.69 -3.56 -21.86
CA TYR A 311 -7.25 -2.36 -22.53
C TYR A 311 -7.12 -2.45 -24.06
N LEU A 312 -5.96 -2.87 -24.56
CA LEU A 312 -5.74 -3.08 -25.99
C LEU A 312 -6.67 -4.16 -26.59
N SER A 313 -6.99 -5.21 -25.83
CA SER A 313 -7.91 -6.27 -26.27
C SER A 313 -9.38 -5.86 -26.24
N VAL A 314 -9.77 -5.03 -25.26
CA VAL A 314 -11.15 -4.49 -25.15
C VAL A 314 -11.43 -3.50 -26.26
N ASP A 315 -10.46 -2.64 -26.62
CA ASP A 315 -10.59 -1.74 -27.77
C ASP A 315 -10.70 -2.52 -29.09
N LYS A 316 -9.97 -3.64 -29.21
CA LYS A 316 -10.06 -4.52 -30.38
C LYS A 316 -11.42 -5.22 -30.46
N CYS A 317 -11.91 -5.79 -29.36
CA CYS A 317 -13.26 -6.37 -29.30
C CYS A 317 -14.36 -5.33 -29.55
N ALA A 318 -14.21 -4.11 -29.06
CA ALA A 318 -15.17 -3.02 -29.30
C ALA A 318 -15.14 -2.55 -30.77
N GLN A 319 -13.96 -2.52 -31.40
CA GLN A 319 -13.83 -2.24 -32.83
C GLN A 319 -14.41 -3.38 -33.69
N ASP A 320 -14.14 -4.64 -33.34
CA ASP A 320 -14.66 -5.82 -34.03
C ASP A 320 -16.20 -5.89 -33.90
N ALA A 321 -16.74 -5.60 -32.71
CA ALA A 321 -18.19 -5.52 -32.48
C ALA A 321 -18.86 -4.38 -33.27
N ARG A 322 -18.21 -3.21 -33.39
CA ARG A 322 -18.69 -2.10 -34.24
C ARG A 322 -18.65 -2.45 -35.72
N GLN A 323 -17.61 -3.17 -36.18
CA GLN A 323 -17.53 -3.64 -37.57
C GLN A 323 -18.57 -4.72 -37.87
N GLN A 324 -18.81 -5.65 -36.95
CA GLN A 324 -19.86 -6.67 -37.09
C GLN A 324 -21.26 -6.06 -37.03
N SER A 325 -21.51 -5.05 -36.19
CA SER A 325 -22.81 -4.36 -36.17
C SER A 325 -23.07 -3.60 -37.48
N GLN A 326 -22.04 -2.97 -38.06
CA GLN A 326 -22.15 -2.31 -39.37
C GLN A 326 -22.38 -3.29 -40.52
N GLN A 327 -21.82 -4.51 -40.45
CA GLN A 327 -22.11 -5.58 -41.42
C GLN A 327 -23.50 -6.20 -41.23
N SER A 328 -23.96 -6.33 -39.98
CA SER A 328 -25.30 -6.84 -39.65
C SER A 328 -26.40 -5.88 -40.08
N CYS A 329 -26.23 -4.56 -39.87
CA CYS A 329 -27.17 -3.55 -40.37
C CYS A 329 -27.30 -3.58 -41.90
N ARG A 330 -26.20 -3.79 -42.64
CA ARG A 330 -26.24 -3.96 -44.12
C ARG A 330 -26.93 -5.25 -44.57
N THR A 331 -26.93 -6.28 -43.73
CA THR A 331 -27.56 -7.58 -44.01
C THR A 331 -29.07 -7.55 -43.73
N ILE A 332 -29.49 -6.84 -42.68
CA ILE A 332 -30.91 -6.61 -42.33
C ILE A 332 -31.57 -5.70 -43.37
N GLN A 333 -30.88 -4.66 -43.84
CA GLN A 333 -31.41 -3.78 -44.90
C GLN A 333 -31.58 -4.50 -46.25
N ARG A 334 -30.79 -5.54 -46.54
CA ARG A 334 -30.99 -6.39 -47.73
C ARG A 334 -32.09 -7.45 -47.56
N LYS A 335 -32.41 -7.86 -46.33
CA LYS A 335 -33.48 -8.83 -46.05
C LYS A 335 -34.86 -8.18 -45.88
N MET A 336 -34.94 -6.87 -45.73
CA MET A 336 -36.22 -6.13 -45.73
C MET A 336 -36.80 -5.90 -47.14
N ASP A 337 -36.05 -6.17 -48.22
CA ASP A 337 -36.50 -5.99 -49.61
C ASP A 337 -36.93 -7.31 -50.31
N VAL A 338 -36.97 -8.44 -49.60
CA VAL A 338 -37.39 -9.73 -50.17
C VAL A 338 -38.31 -10.49 -49.23
N SER A 339 -39.61 -10.36 -49.54
CA SER A 339 -40.73 -11.30 -49.37
C SER A 339 -41.05 -11.91 -48.00
N GLU A 340 -42.34 -11.74 -47.65
CA GLU A 340 -43.25 -12.74 -47.05
C GLU A 340 -42.73 -14.18 -47.15
N PHE A 341 -42.56 -14.86 -46.01
CA PHE A 341 -43.25 -16.12 -45.65
C PHE A 341 -42.62 -16.77 -44.40
N GLU A 342 -43.51 -17.40 -43.64
CA GLU A 342 -43.31 -18.54 -42.71
C GLU A 342 -42.47 -18.37 -41.43
N VAL A 343 -43.22 -18.43 -40.32
CA VAL A 343 -42.77 -18.89 -39.02
C VAL A 343 -42.55 -20.40 -39.15
N ASP A 344 -41.29 -20.84 -39.05
CA ASP A 344 -40.96 -22.24 -38.86
C ASP A 344 -40.26 -22.38 -37.51
N GLU A 345 -40.90 -23.15 -36.63
CA GLU A 345 -40.37 -23.59 -35.35
C GLU A 345 -39.21 -24.56 -35.60
N ASN A 346 -38.03 -24.29 -35.03
CA ASN A 346 -37.23 -25.39 -34.49
C ASN A 346 -36.22 -24.95 -33.42
N GLU A 347 -36.54 -25.37 -32.20
CA GLU A 347 -35.69 -26.05 -31.22
C GLU A 347 -34.18 -25.81 -31.26
N ASN A 348 -33.68 -25.10 -30.24
CA ASN A 348 -32.93 -25.71 -29.13
C ASN A 348 -32.22 -24.63 -28.31
N LEU A 349 -32.72 -24.35 -27.10
CA LEU A 349 -31.91 -23.88 -25.97
C LEU A 349 -32.70 -24.03 -24.66
N SER A 350 -32.51 -25.20 -24.06
CA SER A 350 -32.64 -25.59 -22.66
C SER A 350 -33.02 -24.50 -21.63
N HIS A 351 -34.20 -24.70 -21.03
CA HIS A 351 -34.57 -24.50 -19.62
C HIS A 351 -33.92 -23.35 -18.82
N GLN A 352 -34.45 -22.15 -19.00
CA GLN A 352 -34.73 -21.23 -17.90
C GLN A 352 -36.19 -20.79 -18.03
N SER A 353 -36.94 -20.74 -16.92
CA SER A 353 -38.34 -20.31 -16.94
C SER A 353 -38.46 -18.97 -17.69
N PRO A 354 -39.37 -18.82 -18.67
CA PRO A 354 -39.50 -17.61 -19.50
C PRO A 354 -39.60 -16.32 -18.65
N THR A 355 -40.18 -16.42 -17.47
CA THR A 355 -40.29 -15.37 -16.45
C THR A 355 -38.95 -14.94 -15.85
N LEU A 356 -38.00 -15.85 -15.63
CA LEU A 356 -36.67 -15.54 -15.08
C LEU A 356 -35.79 -14.84 -16.11
N LEU A 357 -35.88 -15.26 -17.38
CA LEU A 357 -35.13 -14.65 -18.47
C LEU A 357 -35.67 -13.25 -18.79
N GLN A 358 -36.99 -13.06 -18.67
CA GLN A 358 -37.64 -11.77 -18.82
C GLN A 358 -37.35 -10.83 -17.64
N SER A 359 -37.30 -11.33 -16.41
CA SER A 359 -36.92 -10.53 -15.24
C SER A 359 -35.45 -10.08 -15.32
N GLN A 360 -34.54 -10.96 -15.73
CA GLN A 360 -33.13 -10.61 -15.92
C GLN A 360 -32.93 -9.60 -17.06
N LYS A 361 -33.68 -9.72 -18.17
CA LYS A 361 -33.65 -8.70 -19.25
C LYS A 361 -34.14 -7.33 -18.77
N LEU A 362 -35.19 -7.29 -17.94
CA LEU A 362 -35.70 -6.06 -17.34
C LEU A 362 -34.68 -5.45 -16.38
N GLU A 363 -34.02 -6.28 -15.58
CA GLU A 363 -32.98 -5.86 -14.63
C GLU A 363 -31.74 -5.31 -15.36
N ILE A 364 -31.28 -5.98 -16.41
CA ILE A 364 -30.20 -5.50 -17.28
C ILE A 364 -30.58 -4.15 -17.92
N THR A 365 -31.82 -4.00 -18.40
CA THR A 365 -32.29 -2.75 -19.01
C THR A 365 -32.28 -1.61 -17.99
N LYS A 366 -32.73 -1.88 -16.76
CA LYS A 366 -32.74 -0.91 -15.66
C LYS A 366 -31.32 -0.49 -15.28
N LEU A 367 -30.41 -1.46 -15.10
CA LEU A 367 -29.00 -1.20 -14.79
C LEU A 367 -28.30 -0.44 -15.92
N THR A 368 -28.64 -0.71 -17.18
CA THR A 368 -28.09 0.01 -18.33
C THR A 368 -28.55 1.47 -18.35
N GLN A 369 -29.81 1.75 -18.01
CA GLN A 369 -30.32 3.12 -17.87
C GLN A 369 -29.67 3.85 -16.69
N GLU A 370 -29.47 3.18 -15.55
CA GLU A 370 -28.76 3.75 -14.40
C GLU A 370 -27.30 4.08 -14.74
N LEU A 371 -26.61 3.22 -15.48
CA LEU A 371 -25.24 3.48 -15.95
C LEU A 371 -25.18 4.69 -16.89
N LEU A 372 -26.10 4.79 -17.86
CA LEU A 372 -26.16 5.95 -18.76
C LEU A 372 -26.42 7.27 -18.02
N SER A 373 -27.29 7.24 -17.00
CA SER A 373 -27.56 8.38 -16.14
C SER A 373 -26.31 8.79 -15.32
N LEU A 374 -25.61 7.82 -14.74
CA LEU A 374 -24.36 8.07 -14.00
C LEU A 374 -23.25 8.60 -14.90
N GLU A 375 -23.12 8.09 -16.13
CA GLU A 375 -22.16 8.62 -17.10
C GLU A 375 -22.45 10.08 -17.47
N GLN A 376 -23.73 10.45 -17.61
CA GLN A 376 -24.12 11.84 -17.83
C GLN A 376 -23.75 12.73 -16.63
N GLN A 377 -24.02 12.27 -15.39
CA GLN A 377 -23.64 13.01 -14.18
C GLN A 377 -22.13 13.19 -14.06
N ILE A 378 -21.33 12.17 -14.37
CA ILE A 378 -19.86 12.25 -14.35
C ILE A 378 -19.37 13.29 -15.37
N ASN A 379 -19.94 13.31 -16.57
CA ASN A 379 -19.55 14.28 -17.59
C ASN A 379 -19.94 15.71 -17.20
N GLN A 380 -21.08 15.89 -16.53
CA GLN A 380 -21.50 17.18 -16.00
C GLN A 380 -20.54 17.68 -14.92
N LEU A 381 -20.20 16.83 -13.95
CA LEU A 381 -19.23 17.15 -12.88
C LEU A 381 -17.82 17.44 -13.43
N ARG A 382 -17.40 16.76 -14.49
CA ARG A 382 -16.12 17.07 -15.16
C ARG A 382 -16.12 18.45 -15.80
N THR A 383 -17.25 18.86 -16.39
CA THR A 383 -17.41 20.18 -17.00
C THR A 383 -17.41 21.27 -15.94
N GLU A 384 -18.11 21.04 -14.82
CA GLU A 384 -18.10 21.96 -13.67
C GLU A 384 -16.70 22.10 -13.05
N ASN A 385 -15.96 21.01 -12.88
CA ASN A 385 -14.58 21.07 -12.38
C ASN A 385 -13.65 21.84 -13.31
N GLN A 386 -13.78 21.69 -14.63
CA GLN A 386 -12.99 22.49 -15.58
C GLN A 386 -13.30 23.99 -15.46
N GLN A 387 -14.57 24.36 -15.34
CA GLN A 387 -14.97 25.76 -15.14
C GLN A 387 -14.42 26.33 -13.83
N LEU A 388 -14.43 25.55 -12.75
CA LEU A 388 -13.87 25.97 -11.46
C LEU A 388 -12.35 26.13 -11.52
N GLU A 389 -11.64 25.28 -12.26
CA GLU A 389 -10.20 25.42 -12.50
C GLU A 389 -9.89 26.70 -13.29
N GLU A 390 -10.66 27.00 -14.34
CA GLU A 390 -10.50 28.24 -15.12
C GLU A 390 -10.73 29.49 -14.26
N ILE A 391 -11.79 29.50 -13.43
CA ILE A 391 -12.07 30.61 -12.50
C ILE A 391 -10.94 30.76 -11.47
N SER A 392 -10.43 29.65 -10.94
CA SER A 392 -9.32 29.66 -9.97
C SER A 392 -8.04 30.27 -10.56
N VAL A 393 -7.69 29.88 -11.81
CA VAL A 393 -6.54 30.43 -12.52
C VAL A 393 -6.72 31.93 -12.79
N GLN A 394 -7.92 32.35 -13.21
CA GLN A 394 -8.21 33.75 -13.50
C GLN A 394 -8.18 34.63 -12.23
N ASN A 395 -8.72 34.13 -11.12
CA ASN A 395 -8.66 34.82 -9.83
C ASN A 395 -7.21 34.95 -9.34
N THR A 396 -6.40 33.89 -9.48
CA THR A 396 -4.99 33.89 -9.09
C THR A 396 -4.20 34.90 -9.92
N ALA A 397 -4.41 34.95 -11.24
CA ALA A 397 -3.76 35.93 -12.13
C ALA A 397 -4.15 37.37 -11.78
N THR A 398 -5.39 37.61 -11.38
CA THR A 398 -5.89 38.93 -10.98
C THR A 398 -5.23 39.39 -9.67
N LEU A 399 -5.16 38.51 -8.67
CA LEU A 399 -4.47 38.75 -7.40
C LEU A 399 -2.98 39.04 -7.61
N PHE A 400 -2.29 38.30 -8.48
CA PHE A 400 -0.89 38.57 -8.80
C PHE A 400 -0.69 39.98 -9.39
N LYS A 401 -1.57 40.39 -10.30
CA LYS A 401 -1.52 41.72 -10.92
C LYS A 401 -1.78 42.85 -9.91
N GLU A 402 -2.69 42.63 -8.95
CA GLU A 402 -2.92 43.57 -7.84
C GLU A 402 -1.69 43.71 -6.93
N TYR A 403 -1.03 42.59 -6.60
CA TYR A 403 0.22 42.61 -5.84
C TYR A 403 1.37 43.30 -6.58
N GLU A 404 1.52 43.05 -7.88
CA GLU A 404 2.54 43.73 -8.70
C GLU A 404 2.34 45.25 -8.71
N ASN A 405 1.10 45.72 -8.88
CA ASN A 405 0.78 47.15 -8.83
C ASN A 405 1.09 47.75 -7.45
N ALA A 406 0.70 47.07 -6.36
CA ALA A 406 0.95 47.54 -5.00
C ALA A 406 2.45 47.63 -4.67
N ILE A 407 3.26 46.68 -5.18
CA ILE A 407 4.72 46.71 -5.04
C ILE A 407 5.31 47.88 -5.85
N GLY A 408 4.83 48.11 -7.07
CA GLY A 408 5.23 49.26 -7.89
C GLY A 408 4.98 50.59 -7.16
N ASP A 409 3.77 50.79 -6.62
CA ASP A 409 3.43 52.00 -5.85
C ASP A 409 4.33 52.22 -4.62
N LEU A 410 4.73 51.13 -3.96
CA LEU A 410 5.65 51.19 -2.82
C LEU A 410 7.07 51.57 -3.23
N ILE A 411 7.56 51.06 -4.36
CA ILE A 411 8.87 51.41 -4.91
C ILE A 411 8.88 52.90 -5.27
N ASP A 412 7.87 53.39 -5.99
CA ASP A 412 7.76 54.79 -6.39
C ASP A 412 7.72 55.74 -5.17
N LYS A 413 6.93 55.40 -4.15
CA LYS A 413 6.90 56.16 -2.89
C LYS A 413 8.26 56.18 -2.20
N THR A 414 8.96 55.05 -2.19
CA THR A 414 10.28 54.95 -1.56
C THR A 414 11.31 55.79 -2.31
N GLU A 415 11.26 55.81 -3.64
CA GLU A 415 12.15 56.62 -4.48
C GLU A 415 11.91 58.13 -4.29
N ILE A 416 10.65 58.54 -4.15
CA ILE A 416 10.28 59.93 -3.82
C ILE A 416 10.84 60.33 -2.46
N LEU A 417 10.68 59.49 -1.43
CA LEU A 417 11.18 59.75 -0.08
C LEU A 417 12.71 59.84 -0.04
N LEU A 418 13.40 58.97 -0.79
CA LEU A 418 14.86 59.02 -0.92
C LEU A 418 15.33 60.31 -1.60
N LYS A 419 14.68 60.74 -2.68
CA LYS A 419 14.99 62.02 -3.35
C LYS A 419 14.74 63.22 -2.42
N GLN A 420 13.68 63.20 -1.63
CA GLN A 420 13.40 64.25 -0.64
C GLN A 420 14.46 64.30 0.46
N GLN A 421 14.92 63.16 0.97
CA GLN A 421 16.02 63.11 1.94
C GLN A 421 17.33 63.66 1.36
N MET A 422 17.65 63.34 0.11
CA MET A 422 18.86 63.84 -0.56
C MET A 422 18.85 65.35 -0.86
N MET A 423 17.68 65.99 -0.94
CA MET A 423 17.57 67.45 -1.09
C MET A 423 17.49 68.20 0.24
N SER A 424 17.37 67.48 1.37
CA SER A 424 17.19 68.06 2.71
C SER A 424 18.46 67.99 3.58
N GLY A 425 19.56 67.44 3.05
CA GLY A 425 20.91 67.48 3.62
C GLY A 425 21.84 68.23 2.69
#